data_AF-A0A9P4HM98-F1
#
_entry.id   AF-A0A9P4HM98-F1
#
_cell.length_a   1.000
_cell.length_b   1.000
_cell.length_c   1.000
_cell.angle_alpha   90.00
_cell.angle_beta   90.00
_cell.angle_gamma   90.00
#
_symmetry.space_group_name_H-M   'P 1'
#
loop_
_entity.id
_entity.type
_entity.pdbx_description
1 polymer ?
#
loop_
_entity_poly.entity_id
_entity_poly.type
_entity_poly.pdbx_seq_one_letter_code
_entity_poly.pdbx_strand_id
1 'polypeptide(L)'
;MPAPLLLGISGPSSSGKTTLSRLLRDIFPPSKLFILHLDDFYLTDTEIPVRNGVQDWDCLESLNLPQLKKALEHIKEHGTIPDWLESIEDQNSVGEHGVPVEEVERLRGIVRRWFHGKPQWEGRRICVVDGFLLFSEDMKAIRSLFDTKLFLRTSYVTAKKRREARTGYVTIEGFWEDPPGYVDNVVWPNYVKDHKFLFEDRDVDKELDLDVCRNAQIHGMPREAEQNMTKCLDWAIEVLEVAIKDASE
;
A
#
# COMPACT_ATOMS: atom_id res chain seq x y z
N MET A 1 9.63 -22.72 -0.98
CA MET A 1 8.83 -22.26 -2.14
C MET A 1 9.68 -21.29 -2.95
N PRO A 2 9.46 -21.09 -4.26
CA PRO A 2 10.16 -20.03 -4.98
C PRO A 2 9.88 -18.66 -4.34
N ALA A 3 10.89 -17.80 -4.29
CA ALA A 3 10.80 -16.49 -3.66
C ALA A 3 9.64 -15.68 -4.26
N PRO A 4 8.74 -15.14 -3.42
CA PRO A 4 7.60 -14.38 -3.91
C PRO A 4 8.05 -13.08 -4.56
N LEU A 5 7.21 -12.55 -5.45
CA LEU A 5 7.34 -11.16 -5.92
C LEU A 5 6.73 -10.23 -4.85
N LEU A 6 7.50 -9.27 -4.37
CA LEU A 6 7.03 -8.26 -3.42
C LEU A 6 6.56 -7.00 -4.15
N LEU A 7 5.26 -6.74 -4.06
CA LEU A 7 4.61 -5.52 -4.56
C LEU A 7 4.38 -4.56 -3.39
N GLY A 8 5.04 -3.40 -3.40
CA GLY A 8 4.69 -2.32 -2.48
C GLY A 8 3.58 -1.44 -3.06
N ILE A 9 2.54 -1.16 -2.27
CA ILE A 9 1.50 -0.17 -2.60
C ILE A 9 1.52 0.90 -1.51
N SER A 10 1.94 2.11 -1.90
CA SER A 10 2.10 3.24 -0.97
C SER A 10 1.40 4.50 -1.45
N GLY A 11 1.43 5.55 -0.63
CA GLY A 11 0.68 6.79 -0.85
C GLY A 11 -0.01 7.31 0.42
N PRO A 12 -0.54 8.54 0.39
CA PRO A 12 -1.13 9.18 1.56
C PRO A 12 -2.28 8.38 2.17
N SER A 13 -2.58 8.61 3.44
CA SER A 13 -3.79 8.08 4.06
C SER A 13 -5.03 8.46 3.23
N SER A 14 -6.01 7.56 3.17
CA SER A 14 -7.25 7.72 2.38
C SER A 14 -7.12 7.86 0.85
N SER A 15 -5.97 7.49 0.27
CA SER A 15 -5.79 7.47 -1.20
C SER A 15 -6.43 6.29 -1.92
N GLY A 16 -6.81 5.22 -1.19
CA GLY A 16 -7.44 4.02 -1.77
C GLY A 16 -6.52 2.80 -1.89
N LYS A 17 -5.36 2.78 -1.21
CA LYS A 17 -4.41 1.64 -1.19
C LYS A 17 -5.08 0.32 -0.83
N THR A 18 -5.72 0.25 0.35
CA THR A 18 -6.40 -0.97 0.84
C THR A 18 -7.44 -1.47 -0.14
N THR A 19 -8.18 -0.56 -0.77
CA THR A 19 -9.15 -0.88 -1.83
C THR A 19 -8.46 -1.52 -3.03
N LEU A 20 -7.38 -0.92 -3.54
CA LEU A 20 -6.61 -1.48 -4.65
C LEU A 20 -6.02 -2.85 -4.30
N SER A 21 -5.37 -2.98 -3.14
CA SER A 21 -4.76 -4.23 -2.66
C SER A 21 -5.76 -5.39 -2.62
N ARG A 22 -6.98 -5.13 -2.12
CA ARG A 22 -8.05 -6.12 -2.05
C ARG A 22 -8.67 -6.43 -3.41
N LEU A 23 -8.86 -5.43 -4.27
CA LEU A 23 -9.28 -5.67 -5.67
C LEU A 23 -8.27 -6.56 -6.42
N LEU A 24 -6.97 -6.33 -6.22
CA LEU A 24 -5.92 -7.19 -6.78
C LEU A 24 -6.03 -8.61 -6.21
N ARG A 25 -6.19 -8.79 -4.89
CA ARG A 25 -6.43 -10.11 -4.30
C ARG A 25 -7.64 -10.80 -4.92
N ASP A 26 -8.72 -10.07 -5.13
CA ASP A 26 -9.96 -10.62 -5.66
C ASP A 26 -9.84 -11.00 -7.14
N ILE A 27 -9.03 -10.28 -7.93
CA ILE A 27 -8.78 -10.55 -9.35
C ILE A 27 -7.82 -11.72 -9.55
N PHE A 28 -6.75 -11.79 -8.76
CA PHE A 28 -5.74 -12.83 -8.88
C PHE A 28 -6.27 -14.20 -8.39
N PRO A 29 -5.75 -15.33 -8.91
CA PRO A 29 -6.06 -16.62 -8.33
C PRO A 29 -5.67 -16.65 -6.84
N PRO A 30 -6.49 -17.22 -5.92
CA PRO A 30 -6.20 -17.20 -4.48
C PRO A 30 -4.84 -17.82 -4.09
N SER A 31 -4.34 -18.76 -4.90
CA SER A 31 -3.02 -19.36 -4.70
C SER A 31 -1.86 -18.45 -5.06
N LYS A 32 -2.10 -17.31 -5.74
CA LYS A 32 -1.07 -16.43 -6.30
C LYS A 32 -0.82 -15.18 -5.50
N LEU A 33 -1.79 -14.65 -4.76
CA LEU A 33 -1.66 -13.35 -4.13
C LEU A 33 -2.14 -13.38 -2.69
N PHE A 34 -1.40 -12.71 -1.80
CA PHE A 34 -1.81 -12.41 -0.44
C PHE A 34 -1.35 -11.01 -0.04
N ILE A 35 -1.96 -10.45 1.00
CA ILE A 35 -1.73 -9.08 1.44
C ILE A 35 -1.06 -9.09 2.81
N LEU A 36 -0.14 -8.16 3.01
CA LEU A 36 0.45 -7.77 4.28
C LEU A 36 0.15 -6.29 4.48
N HIS A 37 -0.44 -5.90 5.62
CA HIS A 37 -0.72 -4.50 5.91
C HIS A 37 0.37 -3.91 6.82
N LEU A 38 0.86 -2.73 6.48
CA LEU A 38 1.79 -1.97 7.33
C LEU A 38 1.18 -1.66 8.69
N ASP A 39 -0.14 -1.46 8.73
CA ASP A 39 -0.91 -1.12 9.92
C ASP A 39 -0.91 -2.29 10.95
N ASP A 40 -0.63 -3.53 10.53
CA ASP A 40 -0.43 -4.66 11.45
C ASP A 40 0.88 -4.55 12.27
N PHE A 41 1.70 -3.52 12.00
CA PHE A 41 2.96 -3.25 12.69
C PHE A 41 2.94 -1.96 13.50
N TYR A 42 1.77 -1.40 13.83
CA TYR A 42 1.69 -0.33 14.83
C TYR A 42 2.22 -0.83 16.18
N LEU A 43 2.83 0.08 16.94
CA LEU A 43 3.10 -0.14 18.36
C LEU A 43 1.80 -0.11 19.17
N THR A 44 1.88 -0.52 20.43
CA THR A 44 0.74 -0.40 21.35
C THR A 44 0.35 1.06 21.55
N ASP A 45 -0.92 1.33 21.88
CA ASP A 45 -1.45 2.69 22.02
C ASP A 45 -0.58 3.53 22.99
N THR A 46 -0.11 2.94 24.09
CA THR A 46 0.76 3.61 25.06
C THR A 46 2.15 4.00 24.55
N GLU A 47 2.62 3.35 23.49
CA GLU A 47 3.94 3.58 22.88
C GLU A 47 3.88 4.54 21.69
N ILE A 48 2.68 4.92 21.23
CA ILE A 48 2.52 5.89 20.15
C ILE A 48 3.04 7.26 20.58
N PRO A 49 3.93 7.89 19.78
CA PRO A 49 4.53 9.16 20.15
C PRO A 49 3.47 10.27 20.27
N VAL A 50 3.58 11.09 21.30
CA VAL A 50 2.69 12.24 21.49
C VAL A 50 3.40 13.51 21.03
N ARG A 51 2.79 14.23 20.07
CA ARG A 51 3.26 15.52 19.56
C ARG A 51 2.17 16.57 19.75
N ASN A 52 2.53 17.69 20.36
CA ASN A 52 1.58 18.78 20.67
C ASN A 52 0.32 18.32 21.43
N GLY A 53 0.47 17.34 22.32
CA GLY A 53 -0.62 16.81 23.14
C GLY A 53 -1.54 15.80 22.44
N VAL A 54 -1.21 15.36 21.22
CA VAL A 54 -1.98 14.35 20.47
C VAL A 54 -1.06 13.19 20.04
N GLN A 55 -1.54 11.96 20.09
CA GLN A 55 -0.84 10.79 19.56
C GLN A 55 -0.66 10.91 18.04
N ASP A 56 0.57 10.77 17.57
CA ASP A 56 0.94 10.80 16.16
C ASP A 56 1.06 9.37 15.62
N TRP A 57 -0.07 8.85 15.12
CA TRP A 57 -0.15 7.54 14.48
C TRP A 57 0.47 7.58 13.07
N ASP A 58 0.44 8.71 12.38
CA ASP A 58 0.87 8.86 10.99
C ASP A 58 2.37 9.21 10.89
N CYS A 59 3.24 8.55 11.67
CA CYS A 59 4.69 8.74 11.64
C CYS A 59 5.47 7.42 11.65
N LEU A 60 6.80 7.47 11.49
CA LEU A 60 7.63 6.25 11.48
C LEU A 60 7.78 5.65 12.87
N GLU A 61 7.82 6.50 13.89
CA GLU A 61 8.04 6.09 15.27
C GLU A 61 6.82 5.38 15.89
N SER A 62 5.65 5.44 15.24
CA SER A 62 4.47 4.65 15.62
C SER A 62 4.54 3.20 15.15
N LEU A 63 5.52 2.83 14.33
CA LEU A 63 5.63 1.51 13.70
C LEU A 63 6.80 0.68 14.24
N ASN A 64 6.57 -0.62 14.44
CA ASN A 64 7.60 -1.61 14.75
C ASN A 64 8.36 -2.02 13.46
N LEU A 65 9.24 -1.13 12.99
CA LEU A 65 10.05 -1.36 11.79
C LEU A 65 10.94 -2.62 11.85
N PRO A 66 11.55 -2.98 12.99
CA PRO A 66 12.26 -4.26 13.10
C PRO A 66 11.37 -5.48 12.83
N GLN A 67 10.14 -5.47 13.33
CA GLN A 67 9.19 -6.56 13.11
C GLN A 67 8.69 -6.60 11.66
N LEU A 68 8.40 -5.45 11.05
CA LEU A 68 8.10 -5.34 9.63
C LEU A 68 9.22 -5.93 8.77
N LYS A 69 10.47 -5.53 9.03
CA LYS A 69 11.64 -6.03 8.30
C LYS A 69 11.74 -7.56 8.41
N LYS A 70 11.61 -8.10 9.63
CA LYS A 70 11.64 -9.55 9.88
C LYS A 70 10.52 -10.29 9.14
N ALA A 71 9.32 -9.72 9.07
CA ALA A 71 8.21 -10.29 8.31
C ALA A 71 8.52 -10.32 6.81
N LEU A 72 9.02 -9.22 6.24
CA LEU A 72 9.40 -9.15 4.82
C LEU A 72 10.53 -10.12 4.47
N GLU A 73 11.54 -10.25 5.33
CA GLU A 73 12.63 -11.22 5.16
C GLU A 73 12.10 -12.66 5.19
N HIS A 74 11.24 -13.00 6.16
CA HIS A 74 10.59 -14.30 6.22
C HIS A 74 9.75 -14.58 4.96
N ILE A 75 8.99 -13.58 4.47
CA ILE A 75 8.20 -13.73 3.24
C ILE A 75 9.13 -13.98 2.05
N LYS A 76 10.25 -13.27 1.91
CA LYS A 76 11.23 -13.51 0.83
C LYS A 76 11.80 -14.93 0.88
N GLU A 77 12.09 -15.43 2.07
CA GLU A 77 12.71 -16.75 2.26
C GLU A 77 11.71 -17.90 2.09
N HIS A 78 10.50 -17.76 2.65
CA HIS A 78 9.55 -18.86 2.77
C HIS A 78 8.35 -18.75 1.82
N GLY A 79 8.00 -17.56 1.34
CA GLY A 79 6.83 -17.34 0.48
C GLY A 79 5.49 -17.24 1.23
N THR A 80 5.53 -17.11 2.55
CA THR A 80 4.36 -17.09 3.45
C THR A 80 4.46 -15.95 4.46
N ILE A 81 3.32 -15.54 4.99
CA ILE A 81 3.28 -14.67 6.18
C ILE A 81 3.80 -15.48 7.38
N PRO A 82 4.60 -14.90 8.29
CA PRO A 82 5.03 -15.60 9.50
C PRO A 82 3.85 -16.01 10.40
N ASP A 83 3.92 -17.19 11.01
CA ASP A 83 2.85 -17.74 11.85
C ASP A 83 2.47 -16.87 13.07
N TRP A 84 3.37 -15.98 13.51
CA TRP A 84 3.14 -15.08 14.64
C TRP A 84 2.39 -13.80 14.25
N LEU A 85 2.18 -13.54 12.96
CA LEU A 85 1.51 -12.34 12.48
C LEU A 85 0.06 -12.64 12.11
N GLU A 86 -0.85 -12.22 12.98
CA GLU A 86 -2.29 -12.21 12.69
C GLU A 86 -2.69 -10.82 12.21
N SER A 87 -3.26 -10.73 10.99
CA SER A 87 -3.68 -9.44 10.45
C SER A 87 -4.99 -8.99 11.08
N ILE A 88 -4.98 -7.79 11.67
CA ILE A 88 -6.17 -7.11 12.18
C ILE A 88 -6.86 -6.41 11.00
N GLU A 89 -6.08 -5.79 10.12
CA GLU A 89 -6.61 -4.99 9.02
C GLU A 89 -7.32 -5.84 7.96
N ASP A 90 -6.88 -7.07 7.68
CA ASP A 90 -7.52 -7.91 6.66
C ASP A 90 -8.94 -8.38 7.06
N GLN A 91 -9.32 -8.22 8.34
CA GLN A 91 -10.65 -8.56 8.85
C GLN A 91 -11.68 -7.44 8.60
N ASN A 92 -11.23 -6.23 8.25
CA ASN A 92 -12.11 -5.08 8.00
C ASN A 92 -12.82 -5.22 6.64
N SER A 93 -14.14 -4.99 6.58
CA SER A 93 -14.89 -5.04 5.32
C SER A 93 -14.56 -3.84 4.41
N VAL A 94 -14.47 -4.08 3.09
CA VAL A 94 -14.38 -2.98 2.11
C VAL A 94 -15.78 -2.43 1.90
N GLY A 95 -15.94 -1.12 2.05
CA GLY A 95 -17.15 -0.43 1.58
C GLY A 95 -17.29 -0.49 0.06
N GLU A 96 -18.30 0.17 -0.49
CA GLU A 96 -18.48 0.25 -1.94
C GLU A 96 -17.28 0.95 -2.61
N HIS A 97 -16.57 0.25 -3.51
CA HIS A 97 -15.36 0.76 -4.19
C HIS A 97 -15.64 1.37 -5.56
N GLY A 98 -16.87 1.25 -6.07
CA GLY A 98 -17.30 1.88 -7.33
C GLY A 98 -16.67 1.32 -8.60
N VAL A 99 -16.04 0.14 -8.54
CA VAL A 99 -15.54 -0.58 -9.73
C VAL A 99 -16.64 -1.51 -10.22
N PRO A 100 -17.05 -1.43 -11.50
CA PRO A 100 -18.06 -2.33 -12.06
C PRO A 100 -17.66 -3.80 -11.94
N VAL A 101 -18.63 -4.67 -11.65
CA VAL A 101 -18.40 -6.12 -11.51
C VAL A 101 -17.89 -6.72 -12.82
N GLU A 102 -18.40 -6.24 -13.95
CA GLU A 102 -17.99 -6.66 -15.29
C GLU A 102 -16.49 -6.39 -15.53
N GLU A 103 -16.00 -5.28 -14.97
CA GLU A 103 -14.60 -4.87 -15.10
C GLU A 103 -13.68 -5.76 -14.26
N VAL A 104 -14.08 -6.07 -13.03
CA VAL A 104 -13.36 -7.05 -12.17
C VAL A 104 -13.30 -8.42 -12.85
N GLU A 105 -14.39 -8.91 -13.44
CA GLU A 105 -14.42 -10.19 -14.13
C GLU A 105 -13.59 -10.19 -15.43
N ARG A 106 -13.59 -9.07 -16.18
CA ARG A 106 -12.72 -8.89 -17.35
C ARG A 106 -11.24 -9.02 -16.96
N LEU A 107 -10.83 -8.31 -15.92
CA LEU A 107 -9.45 -8.32 -15.41
C LEU A 107 -9.05 -9.69 -14.84
N ARG A 108 -9.96 -10.37 -14.12
CA ARG A 108 -9.78 -11.76 -13.66
C ARG A 108 -9.45 -12.69 -14.83
N GLY A 109 -10.16 -12.55 -15.95
CA GLY A 109 -9.91 -13.31 -17.17
C GLY A 109 -8.51 -13.06 -17.76
N ILE A 110 -8.04 -11.80 -17.73
CA ILE A 110 -6.70 -11.41 -18.21
C ILE A 110 -5.62 -12.01 -17.31
N VAL A 111 -5.69 -11.77 -16.00
CA VAL A 111 -4.69 -12.19 -15.01
C VAL A 111 -4.53 -13.71 -14.97
N ARG A 112 -5.62 -14.48 -15.12
CA ARG A 112 -5.54 -15.94 -15.22
C ARG A 112 -4.63 -16.43 -16.34
N ARG A 113 -4.57 -15.70 -17.47
CA ARG A 113 -3.73 -16.09 -18.62
C ARG A 113 -2.25 -15.85 -18.37
N TRP A 114 -1.88 -14.91 -17.51
CA TRP A 114 -0.47 -14.62 -17.21
C TRP A 114 0.29 -15.82 -16.64
N PHE A 115 -0.40 -16.68 -15.90
CA PHE A 115 0.20 -17.86 -15.25
C PHE A 115 0.03 -19.16 -16.05
N HIS A 116 -0.71 -19.15 -17.16
CA HIS A 116 -0.95 -20.36 -17.95
C HIS A 116 0.34 -20.78 -18.66
N GLY A 117 0.77 -22.03 -18.47
CA GLY A 117 1.95 -22.57 -19.15
C GLY A 117 3.26 -21.91 -18.70
N LYS A 118 3.29 -21.39 -17.47
CA LYS A 118 4.47 -20.74 -16.86
C LYS A 118 4.94 -21.51 -15.61
N PRO A 119 5.79 -22.56 -15.77
CA PRO A 119 6.29 -23.38 -14.67
C PRO A 119 7.03 -22.59 -13.58
N GLN A 120 7.69 -21.48 -13.93
CA GLN A 120 8.37 -20.60 -12.98
C GLN A 120 7.42 -19.93 -11.97
N TRP A 121 6.12 -19.89 -12.29
CA TRP A 121 5.08 -19.42 -11.38
C TRP A 121 4.42 -20.55 -10.61
N GLU A 122 4.76 -21.82 -10.83
CA GLU A 122 4.27 -22.93 -10.00
C GLU A 122 4.80 -22.78 -8.57
N GLY A 123 3.89 -22.65 -7.60
CA GLY A 123 4.24 -22.38 -6.19
C GLY A 123 4.78 -20.98 -5.90
N ARG A 124 5.04 -20.12 -6.91
CA ARG A 124 5.43 -18.71 -6.69
C ARG A 124 4.21 -17.85 -6.44
N ARG A 125 4.32 -16.98 -5.45
CA ARG A 125 3.27 -16.05 -5.00
C ARG A 125 3.70 -14.60 -5.16
N ILE A 126 2.74 -13.71 -5.02
CA ILE A 126 2.89 -12.27 -4.96
C ILE A 126 2.43 -11.85 -3.57
N CYS A 127 3.29 -11.13 -2.85
CA CYS A 127 2.92 -10.49 -1.60
C CYS A 127 2.70 -9.00 -1.88
N VAL A 128 1.47 -8.55 -1.71
CA VAL A 128 1.13 -7.13 -1.73
C VAL A 128 1.37 -6.57 -0.33
N VAL A 129 2.22 -5.57 -0.21
CA VAL A 129 2.47 -4.85 1.04
C VAL A 129 1.82 -3.49 0.91
N ASP A 130 0.77 -3.27 1.69
CA ASP A 130 -0.02 -2.05 1.70
C ASP A 130 0.39 -1.15 2.86
N GLY A 131 0.82 0.07 2.59
CA GLY A 131 1.19 0.96 3.68
C GLY A 131 1.51 2.40 3.26
N PHE A 132 1.10 3.35 4.09
CA PHE A 132 1.22 4.77 3.77
C PHE A 132 2.65 5.32 3.82
N LEU A 133 3.57 4.66 4.55
CA LEU A 133 4.97 5.09 4.70
C LEU A 133 5.97 4.23 3.93
N LEU A 134 5.55 3.19 3.21
CA LEU A 134 6.48 2.25 2.58
C LEU A 134 7.51 2.92 1.67
N PHE A 135 7.14 4.05 1.04
CA PHE A 135 8.02 4.80 0.14
C PHE A 135 8.50 6.14 0.71
N SER A 136 8.40 6.37 2.02
CA SER A 136 8.96 7.57 2.64
C SER A 136 10.48 7.66 2.46
N GLU A 137 11.03 8.87 2.53
CA GLU A 137 12.49 9.10 2.36
C GLU A 137 13.32 8.21 3.31
N ASP A 138 12.91 8.11 4.56
CA ASP A 138 13.57 7.34 5.63
C ASP A 138 13.34 5.82 5.54
N MET A 139 12.36 5.35 4.76
CA MET A 139 12.08 3.92 4.54
C MET A 139 12.91 3.31 3.40
N LYS A 140 14.00 3.95 2.96
CA LYS A 140 14.81 3.49 1.80
C LYS A 140 15.22 2.01 1.87
N ALA A 141 15.60 1.52 3.05
CA ALA A 141 16.00 0.11 3.24
C ALA A 141 14.82 -0.86 3.01
N ILE A 142 13.65 -0.57 3.60
CA ILE A 142 12.43 -1.36 3.37
C ILE A 142 11.98 -1.23 1.91
N ARG A 143 11.94 0.00 1.38
CA ARG A 143 11.58 0.28 -0.02
C ARG A 143 12.42 -0.54 -1.01
N SER A 144 13.71 -0.75 -0.72
CA SER A 144 14.60 -1.53 -1.59
C SER A 144 14.29 -3.04 -1.64
N LEU A 145 13.45 -3.55 -0.74
CA LEU A 145 13.02 -4.94 -0.75
C LEU A 145 11.96 -5.23 -1.81
N PHE A 146 11.21 -4.22 -2.30
CA PHE A 146 10.12 -4.41 -3.25
C PHE A 146 10.62 -4.54 -4.70
N ASP A 147 10.11 -5.56 -5.38
CA ASP A 147 10.37 -5.81 -6.81
C ASP A 147 9.56 -4.85 -7.70
N THR A 148 8.36 -4.47 -7.25
CA THR A 148 7.49 -3.50 -7.95
C THR A 148 6.86 -2.55 -6.93
N LYS A 149 6.73 -1.28 -7.30
CA LYS A 149 6.34 -0.21 -6.38
C LYS A 149 5.27 0.67 -7.02
N LEU A 150 4.06 0.67 -6.46
CA LEU A 150 2.93 1.50 -6.90
C LEU A 150 2.70 2.62 -5.90
N PHE A 151 2.76 3.87 -6.33
CA PHE A 151 2.50 5.03 -5.49
C PHE A 151 1.20 5.72 -5.89
N LEU A 152 0.20 5.63 -5.03
CA LEU A 152 -1.07 6.33 -5.17
C LEU A 152 -0.93 7.76 -4.68
N ARG A 153 -1.67 8.67 -5.31
CA ARG A 153 -1.79 10.08 -4.93
C ARG A 153 -3.25 10.45 -4.69
N THR A 154 -3.47 11.51 -3.93
CA THR A 154 -4.80 12.13 -3.73
C THR A 154 -4.57 13.56 -3.27
N SER A 155 -5.50 14.47 -3.59
CA SER A 155 -5.46 15.83 -3.04
C SER A 155 -5.73 15.88 -1.53
N TYR A 156 -5.24 16.92 -0.86
CA TYR A 156 -5.52 17.24 0.54
C TYR A 156 -7.02 17.22 0.84
N VAL A 157 -7.82 17.90 0.02
CA VAL A 157 -9.27 18.05 0.22
C VAL A 157 -9.95 16.67 0.24
N THR A 158 -9.56 15.80 -0.70
CA THR A 158 -10.10 14.44 -0.78
C THR A 158 -9.62 13.56 0.38
N ALA A 159 -8.33 13.61 0.73
CA ALA A 159 -7.78 12.87 1.88
C ALA A 159 -8.50 13.26 3.17
N LYS A 160 -8.64 14.56 3.43
CA LYS A 160 -9.32 15.11 4.59
C LYS A 160 -10.77 14.67 4.67
N LYS A 161 -11.54 14.90 3.61
CA LYS A 161 -12.96 14.49 3.54
C LYS A 161 -13.14 13.00 3.85
N ARG A 162 -12.26 12.14 3.30
CA ARG A 162 -12.35 10.69 3.50
C ARG A 162 -11.89 10.26 4.89
N ARG A 163 -10.82 10.85 5.43
CA ARG A 163 -10.30 10.54 6.77
C ARG A 163 -11.29 10.95 7.85
N GLU A 164 -11.84 12.16 7.77
CA GLU A 164 -12.83 12.69 8.73
C GLU A 164 -14.18 11.96 8.65
N ALA A 165 -14.48 11.28 7.54
CA ALA A 165 -15.69 10.45 7.41
C ALA A 165 -15.55 9.05 8.04
N ARG A 166 -14.36 8.66 8.50
CA ARG A 166 -14.17 7.37 9.19
C ARG A 166 -14.65 7.49 10.63
N THR A 167 -15.36 6.46 11.10
CA THR A 167 -15.90 6.41 12.46
C THR A 167 -14.82 6.15 13.54
N GLY A 168 -13.60 5.82 13.11
CA GLY A 168 -12.44 5.53 13.96
C GLY A 168 -11.67 4.29 13.46
N TYR A 169 -10.72 3.83 14.27
CA TYR A 169 -9.74 2.80 13.94
C TYR A 169 -9.67 1.78 15.07
N VAL A 170 -9.62 0.50 14.73
CA VAL A 170 -9.31 -0.56 15.69
C VAL A 170 -7.81 -0.53 15.93
N THR A 171 -7.40 -0.47 17.20
CA THR A 171 -6.00 -0.52 17.62
C THR A 171 -5.72 -1.83 18.34
N ILE A 172 -4.45 -2.06 18.73
CA ILE A 172 -4.06 -3.27 19.48
C ILE A 172 -4.76 -3.30 20.85
N GLU A 173 -4.91 -2.14 21.51
CA GLU A 173 -5.45 -2.08 22.87
C GLU A 173 -6.90 -1.56 22.92
N GLY A 174 -7.50 -1.17 21.79
CA GLY A 174 -8.89 -0.75 21.74
C GLY A 174 -9.30 -0.06 20.44
N PHE A 175 -9.67 1.21 20.56
CA PHE A 175 -10.26 2.00 19.49
C PHE A 175 -9.78 3.44 19.54
N TRP A 176 -9.35 3.97 18.40
CA TRP A 176 -8.89 5.33 18.24
C TRP A 176 -9.85 6.12 17.34
N GLU A 177 -10.18 7.35 17.75
CA GLU A 177 -10.91 8.31 16.94
C GLU A 177 -10.03 9.55 16.74
N ASP A 178 -9.88 9.98 15.49
CA ASP A 178 -9.07 11.16 15.19
C ASP A 178 -9.67 12.40 15.89
N PRO A 179 -8.91 13.16 16.69
CA PRO A 179 -9.41 14.37 17.31
C PRO A 179 -9.67 15.48 16.26
N PRO A 180 -10.48 16.50 16.58
CA PRO A 180 -10.72 17.62 15.67
C PRO A 180 -9.42 18.25 15.15
N GLY A 181 -9.31 18.41 13.83
CA GLY A 181 -8.13 18.98 13.17
C GLY A 181 -6.94 18.02 13.03
N TYR A 182 -7.08 16.73 13.34
CA TYR A 182 -5.99 15.75 13.22
C TYR A 182 -5.38 15.70 11.82
N VAL A 183 -6.20 15.80 10.77
CA VAL A 183 -5.71 15.79 9.39
C VAL A 183 -4.79 16.97 9.10
N ASP A 184 -5.20 18.16 9.56
CA ASP A 184 -4.48 19.42 9.33
C ASP A 184 -3.17 19.47 10.09
N ASN A 185 -3.19 18.95 11.32
CA ASN A 185 -2.11 19.12 12.28
C ASN A 185 -1.12 17.95 12.29
N VAL A 186 -1.51 16.76 11.83
CA VAL A 186 -0.72 15.53 11.93
C VAL A 186 -0.63 14.81 10.58
N VAL A 187 -1.75 14.27 10.08
CA VAL A 187 -1.76 13.36 8.91
C VAL A 187 -1.14 13.99 7.67
N TRP A 188 -1.63 15.17 7.26
CA TRP A 188 -1.17 15.79 6.03
C TRP A 188 0.25 16.36 6.14
N PRO A 189 0.63 17.08 7.22
CA PRO A 189 2.01 17.51 7.41
C PRO A 189 3.03 16.36 7.40
N ASN A 190 2.73 15.22 8.02
CA ASN A 190 3.63 14.06 7.99
C ASN A 190 3.72 13.46 6.59
N TYR A 191 2.61 13.31 5.88
CA TYR A 191 2.63 12.88 4.48
C TYR A 191 3.52 13.78 3.61
N VAL A 192 3.36 15.11 3.72
CA VAL A 192 4.19 16.08 2.99
C VAL A 192 5.65 15.92 3.37
N LYS A 193 5.98 15.87 4.67
CA LYS A 193 7.35 15.68 5.15
C LYS A 193 7.99 14.45 4.51
N ASP A 194 7.28 13.33 4.51
CA ASP A 194 7.82 12.01 4.21
C ASP A 194 7.89 11.71 2.70
N HIS A 195 7.04 12.36 1.89
CA HIS A 195 6.90 12.03 0.47
C HIS A 195 7.16 13.19 -0.49
N LYS A 196 7.32 14.44 -0.02
CA LYS A 196 7.55 15.59 -0.92
C LYS A 196 8.68 15.38 -1.91
N PHE A 197 9.71 14.60 -1.58
CA PHE A 197 10.82 14.32 -2.49
C PHE A 197 10.40 13.63 -3.80
N LEU A 198 9.24 12.96 -3.83
CA LEU A 198 8.68 12.30 -5.02
C LEU A 198 8.02 13.27 -6.01
N PHE A 199 7.83 14.54 -5.62
CA PHE A 199 7.05 15.51 -6.39
C PHE A 199 7.91 16.67 -6.89
N GLU A 200 7.51 17.23 -8.03
CA GLU A 200 8.14 18.42 -8.61
C GLU A 200 8.18 19.56 -7.58
N ASP A 201 9.31 20.27 -7.52
CA ASP A 201 9.57 21.36 -6.55
C ASP A 201 9.37 20.97 -5.07
N ARG A 202 9.33 19.67 -4.76
CA ARG A 202 8.99 19.14 -3.44
C ARG A 202 7.60 19.59 -2.94
N ASP A 203 6.65 19.67 -3.85
CA ASP A 203 5.27 20.07 -3.59
C ASP A 203 4.29 18.95 -3.94
N VAL A 204 3.64 18.36 -2.94
CA VAL A 204 2.76 17.19 -3.11
C VAL A 204 1.50 17.46 -3.93
N ASP A 205 1.17 18.73 -4.18
CA ASP A 205 0.02 19.09 -5.02
C ASP A 205 0.38 19.11 -6.53
N LYS A 206 1.68 19.15 -6.86
CA LYS A 206 2.22 19.11 -8.22
C LYS A 206 2.28 17.68 -8.77
N GLU A 207 2.83 17.54 -9.97
CA GLU A 207 3.09 16.23 -10.56
C GLU A 207 4.24 15.51 -9.87
N LEU A 208 4.29 14.19 -10.05
CA LEU A 208 5.42 13.38 -9.61
C LEU A 208 6.65 13.72 -10.45
N ASP A 209 7.78 13.88 -9.79
CA ASP A 209 9.07 14.04 -10.47
C ASP A 209 9.46 12.71 -11.13
N LEU A 210 9.39 12.68 -12.46
CA LEU A 210 9.60 11.46 -13.24
C LEU A 210 11.02 10.91 -13.10
N ASP A 211 12.02 11.76 -12.92
CA ASP A 211 13.40 11.31 -12.75
C ASP A 211 13.61 10.72 -11.35
N VAL A 212 13.04 11.33 -10.31
CA VAL A 212 13.04 10.77 -8.96
C VAL A 212 12.31 9.43 -8.94
N CYS A 213 11.11 9.35 -9.51
CA CYS A 213 10.34 8.11 -9.59
C CYS A 213 11.09 7.03 -10.36
N ARG A 214 11.72 7.36 -11.49
CA ARG A 214 12.54 6.41 -12.27
C ARG A 214 13.73 5.89 -11.46
N ASN A 215 14.46 6.79 -10.80
CA ASN A 215 15.62 6.43 -9.97
C ASN A 215 15.25 5.58 -8.75
N ALA A 216 14.07 5.83 -8.16
CA ALA A 216 13.53 5.02 -7.07
C ALA A 216 12.79 3.76 -7.53
N GLN A 217 12.62 3.58 -8.84
CA GLN A 217 11.81 2.54 -9.48
C GLN A 217 10.38 2.49 -8.91
N ILE A 218 9.75 3.66 -8.80
CA ILE A 218 8.38 3.84 -8.33
C ILE A 218 7.49 4.18 -9.52
N HIS A 219 6.44 3.40 -9.72
CA HIS A 219 5.37 3.72 -10.66
C HIS A 219 4.36 4.62 -9.96
N GLY A 220 4.28 5.87 -10.41
CA GLY A 220 3.30 6.83 -9.92
C GLY A 220 1.94 6.66 -10.59
N MET A 221 0.87 6.64 -9.80
CA MET A 221 -0.51 6.57 -10.31
C MET A 221 -0.77 7.76 -11.25
N PRO A 222 -1.31 7.58 -12.47
CA PRO A 222 -1.65 8.68 -13.38
C PRO A 222 -2.65 9.65 -12.76
N ARG A 223 -2.61 10.93 -13.15
CA ARG A 223 -3.48 11.97 -12.55
C ARG A 223 -4.96 11.72 -12.83
N GLU A 224 -5.28 11.20 -14.00
CA GLU A 224 -6.63 10.82 -14.42
C GLU A 224 -7.21 9.61 -13.68
N ALA A 225 -6.36 8.84 -12.98
CA ALA A 225 -6.77 7.76 -12.09
C ALA A 225 -7.04 8.25 -10.66
N GLU A 226 -6.66 9.49 -10.32
CA GLU A 226 -6.99 10.09 -9.04
C GLU A 226 -8.52 10.10 -8.86
N GLN A 227 -8.99 9.51 -7.76
CA GLN A 227 -10.42 9.34 -7.44
C GLN A 227 -11.23 8.44 -8.40
N ASN A 228 -10.58 7.81 -9.39
CA ASN A 228 -11.22 6.84 -10.27
C ASN A 228 -10.59 5.45 -10.04
N MET A 229 -11.21 4.66 -9.16
CA MET A 229 -10.66 3.35 -8.79
C MET A 229 -10.60 2.37 -9.97
N THR A 230 -11.48 2.50 -10.95
CA THR A 230 -11.41 1.66 -12.17
C THR A 230 -10.13 1.93 -12.95
N LYS A 231 -9.85 3.21 -13.25
CA LYS A 231 -8.60 3.60 -13.93
C LYS A 231 -7.35 3.29 -13.12
N CYS A 232 -7.42 3.44 -11.80
CA CYS A 232 -6.32 3.08 -10.89
C CYS A 232 -6.02 1.58 -10.96
N LEU A 233 -7.07 0.76 -10.96
CA LEU A 233 -6.96 -0.69 -11.07
C LEU A 233 -6.41 -1.12 -12.43
N ASP A 234 -6.91 -0.56 -13.53
CA ASP A 234 -6.38 -0.82 -14.88
C ASP A 234 -4.89 -0.51 -14.97
N TRP A 235 -4.48 0.69 -14.51
CA TRP A 235 -3.07 1.08 -14.46
C TRP A 235 -2.22 0.11 -13.62
N ALA A 236 -2.70 -0.29 -12.45
CA ALA A 236 -1.97 -1.23 -11.59
C ALA A 236 -1.80 -2.61 -12.26
N ILE A 237 -2.82 -3.09 -12.98
CA ILE A 237 -2.77 -4.34 -13.75
C ILE A 237 -1.75 -4.23 -14.90
N GLU A 238 -1.70 -3.11 -15.62
CA GLU A 238 -0.71 -2.90 -16.68
C GLU A 238 0.72 -2.94 -16.15
N VAL A 239 0.99 -2.27 -15.02
CA VAL A 239 2.31 -2.31 -14.37
C VAL A 239 2.66 -3.73 -13.91
N LEU A 240 1.70 -4.45 -13.31
CA LEU A 240 1.91 -5.82 -12.85
C LEU A 240 2.10 -6.81 -13.98
N GLU A 241 1.48 -6.60 -15.14
CA GLU A 241 1.68 -7.44 -16.31
C GLU A 241 3.15 -7.43 -16.74
N VAL A 242 3.76 -6.24 -16.79
CA VAL A 242 5.17 -6.07 -17.13
C VAL A 242 6.04 -6.72 -16.07
N ALA A 243 5.83 -6.41 -14.79
CA ALA A 243 6.61 -6.99 -13.70
C ALA A 243 6.57 -8.52 -13.66
N ILE A 244 5.40 -9.11 -13.94
CA ILE A 244 5.23 -10.58 -13.97
C ILE A 244 5.94 -11.18 -15.19
N LYS A 245 5.92 -10.51 -16.34
CA LYS A 245 6.66 -10.94 -17.53
C LYS A 245 8.17 -10.90 -17.27
N ASP A 246 8.69 -9.80 -16.74
CA ASP A 246 10.11 -9.63 -16.43
C ASP A 246 10.58 -10.66 -15.39
N ALA A 247 9.76 -10.92 -14.36
CA ALA A 247 10.06 -11.95 -13.36
C ALA A 247 9.94 -13.39 -13.88
N SER A 248 9.50 -13.57 -15.12
CA SER A 248 9.36 -14.87 -15.80
C SER A 248 10.53 -15.21 -16.72
N GLU A 249 11.38 -14.24 -17.05
CA GLU A 249 12.58 -14.37 -17.88
C GLU A 249 13.82 -14.71 -17.04
#